data_AF-A0A6M0P4Z0-F1
#
_entry.id   AF-A0A6M0P4Z0-F1
#
_cell.length_a   1.000
_cell.length_b   1.000
_cell.length_c   1.000
_cell.angle_alpha   90.00
_cell.angle_beta   90.00
_cell.angle_gamma   90.00
#
_symmetry.space_group_name_H-M   'P 1'
#
loop_
_entity.id
_entity.type
_entity.pdbx_description
1 polymer ?
#
loop_
_entity_poly.entity_id
_entity_poly.type
_entity_poly.pdbx_seq_one_letter_code
_entity_poly.pdbx_strand_id
1 'polypeptide(L)' 'MGQKRFDDSNPDEEIEKIIQEIVNKHNGNYGYRRIDMELRKRGYIVNHKT' A
#
# COMPACT_ATOMS: atom_id res chain seq x y z
N MET A 1 -18.20 -12.66 23.98
CA MET A 1 -17.14 -13.15 23.09
C MET A 1 -16.94 -12.10 22.01
N GLY A 2 -15.73 -11.52 21.92
CA GLY A 2 -15.44 -10.35 21.08
C GLY A 2 -15.54 -10.68 19.59
N GLN A 3 -16.23 -9.82 18.84
CA GLN A 3 -16.43 -9.94 17.41
C GLN A 3 -15.07 -9.87 16.69
N LYS A 4 -14.68 -11.00 16.10
CA LYS A 4 -13.53 -11.09 15.20
C LYS A 4 -13.94 -10.49 13.85
N ARG A 5 -13.64 -9.21 13.65
CA ARG A 5 -13.72 -8.55 12.33
C ARG A 5 -12.49 -8.97 11.52
N PHE A 6 -12.55 -10.12 10.85
CA PHE A 6 -11.48 -10.57 9.94
C PHE A 6 -12.03 -10.76 8.52
N ASP A 7 -12.94 -9.90 8.08
CA ASP A 7 -13.52 -9.99 6.72
C ASP A 7 -13.81 -8.62 6.10
N ASP A 8 -13.21 -7.55 6.64
CA ASP A 8 -13.06 -6.31 5.87
C ASP A 8 -11.65 -6.38 5.29
N SER A 9 -11.54 -6.65 3.99
CA SER A 9 -10.27 -6.55 3.28
C SER A 9 -9.69 -5.18 3.58
N ASN A 10 -8.65 -5.14 4.41
CA ASN A 10 -8.07 -3.88 4.83
C ASN A 10 -7.49 -3.24 3.57
N PRO A 11 -8.03 -2.11 3.08
CA PRO A 11 -7.51 -1.50 1.85
C PRO A 11 -6.02 -1.16 1.99
N ASP A 12 -5.55 -0.99 3.23
CA ASP A 12 -4.14 -0.83 3.56
C ASP A 12 -3.30 -2.09 3.30
N GLU A 13 -3.84 -3.31 3.46
CA GLU A 13 -3.09 -4.56 3.15
C GLU A 13 -2.79 -4.70 1.66
N GLU A 14 -3.72 -4.27 0.80
CA GLU A 14 -3.49 -4.28 -0.66
C GLU A 14 -2.42 -3.25 -1.05
N ILE A 15 -2.49 -2.05 -0.46
CA ILE A 15 -1.49 -1.00 -0.66
C ILE A 15 -0.11 -1.45 -0.14
N GLU A 16 -0.03 -2.07 1.04
CA GLU A 16 1.22 -2.60 1.59
C GLU A 16 1.86 -3.64 0.66
N LYS A 17 1.07 -4.57 0.11
CA LYS A 17 1.57 -5.55 -0.87
C LYS A 17 2.14 -4.88 -2.10
N ILE A 18 1.46 -3.86 -2.63
CA ILE A 18 1.92 -3.11 -3.79
C ILE A 18 3.21 -2.35 -3.49
N ILE A 19 3.30 -1.70 -2.32
CA ILE A 19 4.52 -1.01 -1.90
C ILE A 19 5.69 -2.01 -1.81
N GLN A 20 5.47 -3.18 -1.20
CA GLN A 20 6.49 -4.22 -1.12
C GLN A 20 6.92 -4.73 -2.49
N GLU A 21 5.97 -4.94 -3.42
CA GLU A 21 6.27 -5.34 -4.79
C GLU A 21 7.14 -4.30 -5.52
N ILE A 22 6.78 -3.02 -5.40
CA ILE A 22 7.52 -1.90 -5.99
C ILE A 22 8.94 -1.84 -5.40
N VAL A 23 9.07 -1.91 -4.08
CA VAL A 23 10.37 -1.84 -3.39
C VAL A 23 11.25 -3.02 -3.77
N ASN A 24 10.70 -4.24 -3.82
CA ASN A 24 11.42 -5.44 -4.26
C ASN A 24 11.87 -5.32 -5.72
N LYS A 25 10.99 -4.87 -6.62
CA LYS A 25 11.30 -4.65 -8.03
C LYS A 25 12.46 -3.68 -8.25
N HIS A 26 12.59 -2.70 -7.37
CA HIS A 26 13.64 -1.69 -7.39
C HIS A 26 14.82 -2.00 -6.45
N ASN A 27 14.91 -3.26 -5.97
CA ASN A 27 15.98 -3.76 -5.12
C ASN A 27 16.23 -2.89 -3.87
N GLY A 28 15.16 -2.40 -3.25
CA GLY A 28 15.22 -1.56 -2.06
C GLY A 28 15.59 -0.09 -2.30
N ASN A 29 16.09 0.29 -3.49
CA ASN A 29 16.53 1.65 -3.77
C ASN A 29 15.42 2.52 -4.38
N TYR A 30 14.23 2.45 -3.77
CA TYR A 30 13.05 3.15 -4.21
C TYR A 30 12.49 4.02 -3.09
N GLY A 31 12.79 5.31 -3.15
CA GLY A 31 12.34 6.26 -2.15
C GLY A 31 10.83 6.48 -2.16
N TYR A 32 10.30 6.92 -1.02
CA TYR A 32 8.87 7.20 -0.78
C TYR A 32 8.19 8.01 -1.89
N ARG A 33 8.84 9.05 -2.43
CA ARG A 33 8.30 9.86 -3.54
C ARG A 33 8.02 9.04 -4.80
N ARG A 34 8.86 8.06 -5.11
CA ARG A 34 8.67 7.21 -6.29
C ARG A 34 7.59 6.17 -6.07
N ILE A 35 7.51 5.65 -4.84
CA ILE A 35 6.42 4.77 -4.41
C ILE A 35 5.06 5.48 -4.55
N ASP A 36 4.93 6.73 -4.07
CA ASP A 36 3.69 7.52 -4.23
C ASP A 36 3.33 7.76 -5.70
N MET A 37 4.31 8.10 -6.56
CA MET A 37 4.06 8.24 -7.99
C MET A 37 3.55 6.95 -8.64
N GLU A 38 4.10 5.80 -8.23
CA GLU A 38 3.75 4.51 -8.79
C GLU A 38 2.39 4.01 -8.29
N LEU A 39 2.07 4.28 -7.03
CA LEU A 39 0.74 4.08 -6.47
C LEU A 39 -0.30 4.93 -7.20
N ARG A 40 -0.04 6.23 -7.39
CA ARG A 40 -0.90 7.12 -8.19
C ARG A 40 -1.06 6.63 -9.63
N LYS A 41 0.02 6.17 -10.27
CA LYS A 41 -0.04 5.61 -11.63
C LYS A 41 -0.89 4.34 -11.72
N ARG A 42 -0.91 3.54 -10.66
CA ARG A 42 -1.75 2.35 -10.52
C ARG A 42 -3.20 2.68 -10.08
N GLY A 43 -3.51 3.95 -9.82
CA GLY A 43 -4.86 4.40 -9.40
C GLY A 43 -5.08 4.39 -7.89
N TYR A 44 -4.06 4.09 -7.09
CA TYR A 44 -4.15 4.10 -5.63
C TYR A 44 -3.94 5.53 -5.12
N ILE A 45 -4.99 6.08 -4.52
CA ILE A 45 -4.95 7.39 -3.87
C ILE A 45 -4.73 7.14 -2.39
N VAL A 46 -3.46 7.13 -1.97
CA VAL A 46 -3.11 7.02 -0.54
C VAL A 46 -3.29 8.40 0.10
N ASN A 47 -4.50 8.68 0.56
CA ASN A 47 -4.83 9.90 1.28
C ASN A 47 -5.05 9.56 2.75
N HIS A 48 -3.97 9.47 3.54
CA HIS A 48 -4.08 9.39 4.99
C HIS A 48 -4.46 10.77 5.54
N LYS A 49 -5.74 11.13 5.43
CA LYS A 49 -6.32 12.15 6.29
C LYS A 49 -6.83 11.44 7.55
N THR A 50 -6.03 11.52 8.61
CA THR A 50 -6.51 11.34 9.99
C THR A 50 -7.63 12.32 10.31
#